data_AF-A0A840S2Z5-F1
#
_entry.id   AF-A0A840S2Z5-F1
#
_cell.length_a   1.000
_cell.length_b   1.000
_cell.length_c   1.000
_cell.angle_alpha   90.00
_cell.angle_beta   90.00
_cell.angle_gamma   90.00
#
_symmetry.space_group_name_H-M   'P 1'
#
loop_
_entity.id
_entity.type
_entity.pdbx_description
1 polymer ?
#
loop_
_entity_poly.entity_id
_entity_poly.type
_entity_poly.pdbx_seq_one_letter_code
_entity_poly.pdbx_strand_id
1 'polypeptide(L)'
;MLNLLRDESVLVLGLGDSGLAMAAWAHWQGAARVQVWDSRDHAPQDAALRTFVPKAERLQGELQLTALDGVSRVLKSPGLAPLDVRIAPLLAAARERGVALQGELDLFAQALAALKSEWQYAPHVLAITGTNGKTTTTSLTGQLCAAAGLRVAVAGNIGPTLLDTLSQALRTQGHAKVAEQAQQLDLVMPEEQPDAPAEDDGVSMEQLDELLEQAELPIQPPPPRAPEYEHLPQVWVLELSSFQLDGVRDFEPSAAVVLNITQDHLDWHGDMQAYAAAKGRIYGSQALMVINRDDALVEGLVPTAPPPPVGARGKPLKVSVKWTPRSVCRFGLNAPQAPGDFGLIEEAGVAWLVRALPLDETPSLRKKRGAAQAEEELQIQRLMPADALRIRGRHNSANALAALALATEIGCPLAPMLHALRDYQGEPHRVEWVLTLDGVDFVDDSKGTNVGATVAAIAGLGADREGAKLCLVLGGDGKGQDFSPLREPILRHARSVALIGKDAEELAALLQGGSLSVGRFASLEEATRWSYAQAQGGDTVLLSPACASLDMFRNYAHRAEVFVAAAQELVAERGGLAL
;
A
#
# COMPACT_ATOMS: atom_id res chain seq x y z
N MET A 1 -2.24 -10.01 25.69
CA MET A 1 -3.33 -10.38 24.76
C MET A 1 -4.47 -9.40 25.01
N LEU A 2 -5.08 -8.84 23.97
CA LEU A 2 -6.09 -7.77 24.09
C LEU A 2 -7.50 -8.33 24.36
N ASN A 3 -7.73 -9.61 24.04
CA ASN A 3 -9.02 -10.30 24.23
C ASN A 3 -10.19 -9.63 23.48
N LEU A 4 -9.93 -9.05 22.31
CA LEU A 4 -10.90 -8.27 21.53
C LEU A 4 -12.13 -9.04 21.07
N LEU A 5 -12.03 -10.36 21.01
CA LEU A 5 -13.07 -11.25 20.50
C LEU A 5 -13.49 -12.26 21.56
N ARG A 6 -13.26 -11.95 22.84
CA ARG A 6 -13.60 -12.82 23.95
C ARG A 6 -15.10 -13.13 23.93
N ASP A 7 -15.41 -14.43 24.04
CA ASP A 7 -16.77 -14.96 24.04
C ASP A 7 -17.55 -14.73 22.73
N GLU A 8 -16.89 -14.24 21.67
CA GLU A 8 -17.51 -14.08 20.35
C GLU A 8 -17.51 -15.38 19.54
N SER A 9 -18.48 -15.48 18.64
CA SER A 9 -18.62 -16.56 17.66
C SER A 9 -18.42 -15.98 16.26
N VAL A 10 -17.39 -16.45 15.58
CA VAL A 10 -16.86 -15.83 14.36
C VAL A 10 -17.00 -16.79 13.18
N LEU A 11 -17.60 -16.31 12.09
CA LEU A 11 -17.64 -16.99 10.80
C LEU A 11 -16.70 -16.30 9.80
N VAL A 12 -15.65 -16.98 9.37
CA VAL A 12 -14.75 -16.53 8.30
C VAL A 12 -15.24 -17.04 6.95
N LEU A 13 -15.41 -16.13 5.99
CA LEU A 13 -15.78 -16.44 4.61
C LEU A 13 -14.55 -16.30 3.69
N GLY A 14 -14.17 -17.41 3.06
CA GLY A 14 -13.04 -17.53 2.17
C GLY A 14 -11.76 -17.84 2.93
N LEU A 15 -11.17 -19.00 2.64
CA LEU A 15 -9.85 -19.40 3.09
C LEU A 15 -8.78 -18.99 2.05
N GLY A 16 -7.55 -18.88 2.51
CA GLY A 16 -6.43 -18.22 1.85
C GLY A 16 -5.62 -17.49 2.92
N ASP A 17 -4.66 -16.66 2.53
CA ASP A 17 -3.76 -16.03 3.50
C ASP A 17 -4.51 -15.09 4.46
N SER A 18 -5.30 -14.12 3.94
CA SER A 18 -6.14 -13.26 4.79
C SER A 18 -7.19 -14.04 5.59
N GLY A 19 -7.77 -15.09 5.01
CA GLY A 19 -8.76 -15.92 5.71
C GLY A 19 -8.17 -16.68 6.90
N LEU A 20 -6.99 -17.27 6.71
CA LEU A 20 -6.22 -17.91 7.76
C LEU A 20 -5.80 -16.90 8.83
N ALA A 21 -5.28 -15.73 8.44
CA ALA A 21 -4.86 -14.68 9.36
C ALA A 21 -6.02 -14.20 10.24
N MET A 22 -7.21 -13.98 9.66
CA MET A 22 -8.42 -13.64 10.41
C MET A 22 -8.88 -14.75 11.36
N ALA A 23 -8.86 -16.01 10.93
CA ALA A 23 -9.23 -17.14 11.78
C ALA A 23 -8.25 -17.32 12.96
N ALA A 24 -6.94 -17.24 12.67
CA ALA A 24 -5.88 -17.33 13.67
C ALA A 24 -5.92 -16.15 14.64
N TRP A 25 -6.18 -14.94 14.14
CA TRP A 25 -6.40 -13.75 14.97
C TRP A 25 -7.61 -13.90 15.88
N ALA A 26 -8.76 -14.35 15.35
CA ALA A 26 -9.97 -14.56 16.13
C ALA A 26 -9.73 -15.56 17.27
N HIS A 27 -9.10 -16.69 16.96
CA HIS A 27 -8.70 -17.67 17.97
C HIS A 27 -7.76 -17.07 19.02
N TRP A 28 -6.73 -16.35 18.57
CA TRP A 28 -5.74 -15.72 19.45
C TRP A 28 -6.33 -14.60 20.32
N GLN A 29 -7.39 -13.92 19.89
CA GLN A 29 -8.09 -12.90 20.68
C GLN A 29 -9.24 -13.45 21.54
N GLY A 30 -9.34 -14.78 21.67
CA GLY A 30 -10.25 -15.42 22.63
C GLY A 30 -11.65 -15.74 22.10
N ALA A 31 -11.86 -15.79 20.78
CA ALA A 31 -13.13 -16.22 20.19
C ALA A 31 -13.54 -17.61 20.73
N ALA A 32 -14.78 -17.70 21.24
CA ALA A 32 -15.33 -18.93 21.78
C ALA A 32 -15.57 -19.97 20.68
N ARG A 33 -15.92 -19.52 19.48
CA ARG A 33 -16.14 -20.36 18.30
C ARG A 33 -15.59 -19.69 17.06
N VAL A 34 -14.86 -20.47 16.24
CA VAL A 34 -14.36 -20.04 14.94
C VAL A 34 -14.84 -21.03 13.90
N GLN A 35 -15.60 -20.56 12.93
CA GLN A 35 -16.05 -21.33 11.77
C GLN A 35 -15.42 -20.75 10.51
N VAL A 36 -15.05 -21.60 9.56
CA VAL A 36 -14.40 -21.18 8.32
C VAL A 36 -15.05 -21.85 7.13
N TRP A 37 -15.60 -21.04 6.23
CA TRP A 37 -16.17 -21.48 4.97
C TRP A 37 -15.26 -21.10 3.79
N ASP A 38 -15.21 -21.96 2.78
CA ASP A 38 -14.63 -21.69 1.47
C ASP A 38 -15.38 -22.52 0.45
N SER A 39 -15.64 -21.94 -0.72
CA SER A 39 -16.33 -22.59 -1.82
C SER A 39 -15.59 -23.78 -2.43
N ARG A 40 -14.27 -23.90 -2.21
CA ARG A 40 -13.44 -24.98 -2.71
C ARG A 40 -13.42 -26.15 -1.72
N ASP A 41 -13.52 -27.36 -2.23
CA ASP A 41 -13.41 -28.59 -1.42
C ASP A 41 -12.02 -28.73 -0.79
N HIS A 42 -10.98 -28.30 -1.53
CA HIS A 42 -9.61 -28.20 -1.07
C HIS A 42 -9.15 -26.75 -1.18
N ALA A 43 -9.30 -26.00 -0.10
CA ALA A 43 -8.92 -24.61 -0.08
C ALA A 43 -7.42 -24.48 0.27
N PRO A 44 -6.72 -23.49 -0.30
CA PRO A 44 -5.39 -23.11 0.16
C PRO A 44 -5.40 -22.87 1.67
N GLN A 45 -4.35 -23.25 2.39
CA GLN A 45 -4.23 -23.10 3.85
C GLN A 45 -5.11 -24.02 4.72
N ASP A 46 -5.83 -25.02 4.18
CA ASP A 46 -6.60 -25.96 5.02
C ASP A 46 -5.71 -26.69 6.06
N ALA A 47 -4.50 -27.11 5.69
CA ALA A 47 -3.55 -27.74 6.60
C ALA A 47 -3.04 -26.78 7.68
N ALA A 48 -2.78 -25.52 7.30
CA ALA A 48 -2.35 -24.48 8.21
C ALA A 48 -3.47 -24.13 9.20
N LEU A 49 -4.73 -24.06 8.76
CA LEU A 49 -5.89 -23.82 9.63
C LEU A 49 -5.99 -24.87 10.73
N ARG A 50 -5.84 -26.16 10.39
CA ARG A 50 -5.85 -27.25 11.39
C ARG A 50 -4.70 -27.16 12.40
N THR A 51 -3.59 -26.54 12.00
CA THR A 51 -2.41 -26.36 12.85
C THR A 51 -2.57 -25.16 13.78
N PHE A 52 -2.95 -24.00 13.22
CA PHE A 52 -3.03 -22.73 13.95
C PHE A 52 -4.34 -22.56 14.72
N VAL A 53 -5.43 -23.17 14.24
CA VAL A 53 -6.75 -23.13 14.88
C VAL A 53 -7.38 -24.54 14.89
N PRO A 54 -6.86 -25.48 15.70
CA PRO A 54 -7.31 -26.89 15.67
C PRO A 54 -8.79 -27.10 15.98
N LYS A 55 -9.42 -26.16 16.69
CA LYS A 55 -10.85 -26.18 17.05
C LYS A 55 -11.74 -25.48 16.02
N ALA A 56 -11.19 -24.97 14.92
CA ALA A 56 -12.00 -24.33 13.88
C ALA A 56 -12.93 -25.34 13.22
N GLU A 57 -14.20 -24.98 13.09
CA GLU A 57 -15.18 -25.76 12.33
C GLU A 57 -15.07 -25.41 10.84
N ARG A 58 -14.70 -26.38 10.01
CA ARG A 58 -14.64 -26.19 8.56
C ARG A 58 -16.01 -26.45 7.93
N LEU A 59 -16.60 -25.42 7.33
CA LEU A 59 -17.87 -25.51 6.59
C LEU A 59 -17.59 -25.72 5.09
N GLN A 60 -18.09 -26.82 4.53
CA GLN A 60 -17.89 -27.19 3.12
C GLN A 60 -19.20 -27.13 2.33
N GLY A 61 -19.09 -27.03 1.01
CA GLY A 61 -20.24 -27.01 0.11
C GLY A 61 -21.05 -25.72 0.17
N GLU A 62 -22.33 -25.82 -0.16
CA GLU A 62 -23.25 -24.68 -0.21
C GLU A 62 -23.47 -24.07 1.18
N LEU A 63 -23.30 -22.75 1.27
CA LEU A 63 -23.41 -22.02 2.52
C LEU A 63 -24.87 -21.75 2.88
N GLN A 64 -25.37 -22.47 3.89
CA GLN A 64 -26.74 -22.33 4.39
C GLN A 64 -26.85 -21.13 5.35
N LEU A 65 -28.03 -20.49 5.41
CA LEU A 65 -28.28 -19.36 6.33
C LEU A 65 -28.19 -19.74 7.82
N THR A 66 -28.33 -21.03 8.14
CA THR A 66 -28.11 -21.57 9.49
C THR A 66 -26.66 -21.44 9.95
N ALA A 67 -25.71 -21.18 9.04
CA ALA A 67 -24.34 -20.86 9.40
C ALA A 67 -24.20 -19.57 10.21
N LEU A 68 -25.24 -18.70 10.24
CA LEU A 68 -25.27 -17.50 11.08
C LEU A 68 -25.80 -17.76 12.50
N ASP A 69 -26.23 -18.98 12.82
CA ASP A 69 -26.88 -19.26 14.09
C ASP A 69 -25.86 -19.20 15.23
N GLY A 70 -26.08 -18.24 16.14
CA GLY A 70 -25.17 -17.94 17.23
C GLY A 70 -23.86 -17.25 16.80
N VAL A 71 -23.75 -16.76 15.56
CA VAL A 71 -22.59 -15.98 15.08
C VAL A 71 -22.79 -14.51 15.40
N SER A 72 -21.81 -13.89 16.06
CA SER A 72 -21.79 -12.45 16.36
C SER A 72 -21.06 -11.64 15.29
N ARG A 73 -20.13 -12.27 14.55
CA ARG A 73 -19.28 -11.61 13.57
C ARG A 73 -19.01 -12.47 12.35
N VAL A 74 -19.10 -11.86 11.18
CA VAL A 74 -18.73 -12.46 9.89
C VAL A 74 -17.53 -11.70 9.33
N LEU A 75 -16.44 -12.44 9.08
CA LEU A 75 -15.18 -11.93 8.55
C LEU A 75 -15.02 -12.33 7.09
N LYS A 76 -15.11 -11.37 6.17
CA LYS A 76 -15.06 -11.61 4.73
C LYS A 76 -13.64 -11.42 4.18
N SER A 77 -13.10 -12.45 3.53
CA SER A 77 -11.87 -12.32 2.75
C SER A 77 -12.05 -11.33 1.58
N PRO A 78 -11.05 -10.50 1.26
CA PRO A 78 -11.15 -9.52 0.16
C PRO A 78 -11.41 -10.17 -1.20
N GLY A 79 -10.91 -11.40 -1.42
CA GLY A 79 -11.09 -12.12 -2.70
C GLY A 79 -12.53 -12.53 -3.00
N LEU A 80 -13.45 -12.47 -2.03
CA LEU A 80 -14.87 -12.76 -2.26
C LEU A 80 -15.64 -11.50 -2.66
N ALA A 81 -16.21 -11.51 -3.86
CA ALA A 81 -17.05 -10.43 -4.35
C ALA A 81 -18.32 -10.28 -3.50
N PRO A 82 -18.71 -9.06 -3.09
CA PRO A 82 -19.94 -8.83 -2.31
C PRO A 82 -21.21 -9.33 -3.02
N LEU A 83 -21.19 -9.35 -4.35
CA LEU A 83 -22.28 -9.79 -5.21
C LEU A 83 -22.17 -11.27 -5.63
N ASP A 84 -21.18 -12.01 -5.11
CA ASP A 84 -21.08 -13.45 -5.36
C ASP A 84 -22.32 -14.16 -4.84
N VAL A 85 -23.05 -14.82 -5.75
CA VAL A 85 -24.32 -15.48 -5.48
C VAL A 85 -24.25 -16.52 -4.35
N ARG A 86 -23.06 -17.07 -4.07
CA ARG A 86 -22.84 -18.07 -3.02
C ARG A 86 -22.81 -17.50 -1.61
N ILE A 87 -22.50 -16.20 -1.46
CA ILE A 87 -22.40 -15.53 -0.15
C ILE A 87 -23.35 -14.35 -0.01
N ALA A 88 -23.80 -13.72 -1.10
CA ALA A 88 -24.66 -12.54 -1.06
C ALA A 88 -25.93 -12.73 -0.22
N PRO A 89 -26.65 -13.87 -0.29
CA PRO A 89 -27.79 -14.13 0.60
C PRO A 89 -27.41 -14.15 2.08
N LEU A 90 -26.27 -14.75 2.42
CA LEU A 90 -25.76 -14.79 3.79
C LEU A 90 -25.36 -13.40 4.29
N LEU A 91 -24.67 -12.60 3.46
CA LEU A 91 -24.30 -11.23 3.80
C LEU A 91 -25.53 -10.35 4.03
N ALA A 92 -26.58 -10.52 3.23
CA ALA A 92 -27.85 -9.83 3.43
C ALA A 92 -28.51 -10.23 4.76
N ALA A 93 -28.63 -11.54 5.01
CA ALA A 93 -29.19 -12.05 6.27
C ALA A 93 -28.37 -11.61 7.50
N ALA A 94 -27.05 -11.56 7.40
CA ALA A 94 -26.19 -11.05 8.47
C ALA A 94 -26.49 -9.58 8.79
N ARG A 95 -26.68 -8.72 7.78
CA ARG A 95 -27.07 -7.32 7.97
C ARG A 95 -28.43 -7.20 8.67
N GLU A 96 -29.41 -7.97 8.23
CA GLU A 96 -30.77 -7.97 8.81
C GLU A 96 -30.76 -8.43 10.27
N ARG A 97 -29.91 -9.40 10.61
CA ARG A 97 -29.72 -9.91 11.99
C ARG A 97 -28.82 -9.02 12.85
N GLY A 98 -28.24 -7.94 12.31
CA GLY A 98 -27.30 -7.08 13.03
C GLY A 98 -25.96 -7.73 13.34
N VAL A 99 -25.58 -8.79 12.61
CA VAL A 99 -24.28 -9.46 12.73
C VAL A 99 -23.20 -8.54 12.13
N ALA A 100 -22.10 -8.35 12.87
CA ALA A 100 -21.03 -7.47 12.42
C ALA A 100 -20.33 -8.05 11.17
N LEU A 101 -20.37 -7.32 10.06
CA LEU A 101 -19.68 -7.68 8.82
C LEU A 101 -18.39 -6.87 8.68
N GLN A 102 -17.27 -7.56 8.66
CA GLN A 102 -15.95 -6.95 8.71
C GLN A 102 -14.94 -7.70 7.86
N GLY A 103 -13.82 -7.07 7.57
CA GLY A 103 -12.65 -7.68 6.96
C GLY A 103 -11.42 -7.62 7.85
N GLU A 104 -10.29 -8.00 7.27
CA GLU A 104 -8.99 -8.00 7.93
C GLU A 104 -8.58 -6.58 8.39
N LEU A 105 -8.81 -5.57 7.56
CA LEU A 105 -8.46 -4.18 7.85
C LEU A 105 -9.26 -3.63 9.04
N ASP A 106 -10.54 -3.99 9.17
CA ASP A 106 -11.36 -3.58 10.32
C ASP A 106 -10.82 -4.16 11.63
N LEU A 107 -10.39 -5.43 11.63
CA LEU A 107 -9.78 -6.05 12.80
C LEU A 107 -8.44 -5.42 13.17
N PHE A 108 -7.62 -5.09 12.16
CA PHE A 108 -6.37 -4.38 12.36
C PHE A 108 -6.61 -2.99 12.98
N ALA A 109 -7.57 -2.23 12.47
CA ALA A 109 -7.93 -0.91 13.00
C ALA A 109 -8.45 -0.98 14.44
N GLN A 110 -9.34 -1.94 14.74
CA GLN A 110 -9.82 -2.20 16.10
C GLN A 110 -8.69 -2.54 17.06
N ALA A 111 -7.72 -3.34 16.61
CA ALA A 111 -6.57 -3.71 17.41
C ALA A 111 -5.66 -2.52 17.73
N LEU A 112 -5.39 -1.64 16.76
CA LEU A 112 -4.64 -0.41 17.01
C LEU A 112 -5.39 0.53 17.96
N ALA A 113 -6.73 0.64 17.82
CA ALA A 113 -7.53 1.44 18.74
C ALA A 113 -7.46 0.92 20.18
N ALA A 114 -7.54 -0.41 20.37
CA ALA A 114 -7.40 -1.04 21.67
C ALA A 114 -5.99 -0.90 22.25
N LEU A 115 -4.95 -1.06 21.43
CA LEU A 115 -3.56 -0.83 21.85
C LEU A 115 -3.34 0.64 22.25
N LYS A 116 -3.99 1.58 21.58
CA LYS A 116 -3.94 2.99 22.00
C LYS A 116 -4.60 3.20 23.36
N SER A 117 -5.77 2.61 23.61
CA SER A 117 -6.47 2.79 24.87
C SER A 117 -5.83 2.04 26.04
N GLU A 118 -5.37 0.81 25.82
CA GLU A 118 -4.85 -0.06 26.88
C GLU A 118 -3.35 0.14 27.09
N TRP A 119 -2.59 0.34 26.02
CA TRP A 119 -1.13 0.36 26.03
C TRP A 119 -0.57 1.75 25.69
N GLN A 120 -1.41 2.75 25.41
CA GLN A 120 -0.96 4.08 24.94
C GLN A 120 -0.07 4.00 23.68
N TYR A 121 -0.16 2.89 22.94
CA TYR A 121 0.59 2.68 21.72
C TYR A 121 -0.16 3.35 20.56
N ALA A 122 0.40 4.43 20.05
CA ALA A 122 -0.18 5.24 18.98
C ALA A 122 0.83 5.40 17.83
N PRO A 123 1.07 4.35 17.02
CA PRO A 123 2.00 4.43 15.91
C PRO A 123 1.43 5.31 14.78
N HIS A 124 2.29 5.76 13.89
CA HIS A 124 1.86 6.31 12.62
C HIS A 124 1.37 5.20 11.69
N VAL A 125 0.34 5.49 10.91
CA VAL A 125 -0.18 4.58 9.88
C VAL A 125 -0.18 5.31 8.55
N LEU A 126 0.61 4.84 7.59
CA LEU A 126 0.71 5.34 6.23
C LEU A 126 0.01 4.35 5.30
N ALA A 127 -1.04 4.76 4.62
CA ALA A 127 -1.87 3.86 3.81
C ALA A 127 -1.76 4.17 2.31
N ILE A 128 -1.50 3.15 1.49
CA ILE A 128 -1.22 3.30 0.07
C ILE A 128 -2.18 2.42 -0.74
N THR A 129 -2.91 3.05 -1.66
CA THR A 129 -3.66 2.34 -2.71
C THR A 129 -3.49 3.01 -4.07
N GLY A 130 -4.04 2.39 -5.10
CA GLY A 130 -3.98 2.80 -6.49
C GLY A 130 -4.25 1.61 -7.41
N THR A 131 -4.50 1.86 -8.69
CA THR A 131 -4.48 0.76 -9.67
C THR A 131 -3.04 0.27 -9.82
N ASN A 132 -2.09 1.19 -10.03
CA ASN A 132 -0.67 0.92 -10.26
C ASN A 132 0.22 1.62 -9.24
N GLY A 133 1.45 1.11 -9.06
CA GLY A 133 2.49 1.75 -8.24
C GLY A 133 2.49 1.37 -6.75
N LYS A 134 1.42 0.75 -6.26
CA LYS A 134 1.20 0.39 -4.84
C LYS A 134 2.45 -0.18 -4.17
N THR A 135 2.94 -1.32 -4.64
CA THR A 135 4.04 -2.08 -4.01
C THR A 135 5.33 -1.28 -3.95
N THR A 136 5.70 -0.64 -5.06
CA THR A 136 6.88 0.20 -5.12
C THR A 136 6.76 1.36 -4.15
N THR A 137 5.63 2.07 -4.12
CA THR A 137 5.44 3.17 -3.17
C THR A 137 5.43 2.69 -1.73
N THR A 138 4.83 1.53 -1.44
CA THR A 138 4.79 0.94 -0.09
C THR A 138 6.19 0.57 0.39
N SER A 139 6.94 -0.21 -0.38
CA SER A 139 8.31 -0.60 -0.02
C SER A 139 9.24 0.60 0.07
N LEU A 140 9.14 1.54 -0.89
CA LEU A 140 9.91 2.78 -0.86
C LEU A 140 9.60 3.59 0.40
N THR A 141 8.33 3.85 0.71
CA THR A 141 7.91 4.59 1.91
C THR A 141 8.43 3.92 3.18
N GLY A 142 8.37 2.59 3.26
CA GLY A 142 8.93 1.83 4.36
C GLY A 142 10.44 2.04 4.53
N GLN A 143 11.20 2.04 3.43
CA GLN A 143 12.64 2.31 3.46
C GLN A 143 12.96 3.76 3.82
N LEU A 144 12.18 4.74 3.34
CA LEU A 144 12.35 6.15 3.72
C LEU A 144 12.16 6.34 5.23
N CYS A 145 11.10 5.75 5.79
CA CYS A 145 10.83 5.79 7.24
C CYS A 145 11.92 5.05 8.04
N ALA A 146 12.40 3.90 7.57
CA ALA A 146 13.49 3.17 8.23
C ALA A 146 14.81 3.95 8.21
N ALA A 147 15.14 4.60 7.09
CA ALA A 147 16.32 5.45 6.97
C ALA A 147 16.24 6.70 7.87
N ALA A 148 15.03 7.17 8.17
CA ALA A 148 14.77 8.20 9.18
C ALA A 148 14.94 7.70 10.63
N GLY A 149 15.29 6.43 10.85
CA GLY A 149 15.54 5.85 12.16
C GLY A 149 14.28 5.29 12.85
N LEU A 150 13.15 5.17 12.13
CA LEU A 150 11.91 4.64 12.69
C LEU A 150 11.86 3.11 12.55
N ARG A 151 11.28 2.44 13.54
CA ARG A 151 10.90 1.02 13.40
C ARG A 151 9.67 0.91 12.50
N VAL A 152 9.78 0.19 11.39
CA VAL A 152 8.73 0.11 10.37
C VAL A 152 8.22 -1.31 10.23
N ALA A 153 6.90 -1.46 10.12
CA ALA A 153 6.27 -2.67 9.61
C ALA A 153 5.58 -2.36 8.27
N VAL A 154 5.88 -3.16 7.25
CA VAL A 154 5.21 -3.13 5.95
C VAL A 154 4.25 -4.32 5.89
N ALA A 155 2.98 -4.08 5.56
CA ALA A 155 1.97 -5.14 5.53
C ALA A 155 0.85 -4.85 4.53
N GLY A 156 0.06 -5.88 4.19
CA GLY A 156 -1.17 -5.73 3.43
C GLY A 156 -1.26 -6.70 2.25
N ASN A 157 -1.66 -6.18 1.09
CA ASN A 157 -2.14 -6.97 -0.05
C ASN A 157 -1.11 -7.92 -0.69
N ILE A 158 0.20 -7.62 -0.67
CA ILE A 158 1.24 -8.47 -1.29
C ILE A 158 1.99 -9.34 -0.26
N GLY A 159 1.54 -9.31 1.00
CA GLY A 159 2.13 -10.09 2.06
C GLY A 159 3.35 -9.39 2.70
N PRO A 160 3.59 -9.61 4.00
CA PRO A 160 2.74 -10.37 4.92
C PRO A 160 1.38 -9.68 5.18
N THR A 161 0.40 -10.47 5.62
CA THR A 161 -0.97 -9.97 5.91
C THR A 161 -0.94 -8.96 7.06
N LEU A 162 -1.98 -8.12 7.18
CA LEU A 162 -2.05 -7.11 8.24
C LEU A 162 -2.06 -7.76 9.63
N LEU A 163 -2.89 -8.79 9.81
CA LEU A 163 -3.07 -9.43 11.11
C LEU A 163 -1.92 -10.35 11.48
N ASP A 164 -1.27 -11.02 10.53
CA ASP A 164 -0.08 -11.82 10.83
C ASP A 164 1.07 -10.92 11.30
N THR A 165 1.30 -9.81 10.57
CA THR A 165 2.35 -8.84 10.92
C THR A 165 2.10 -8.24 12.30
N LEU A 166 0.85 -7.84 12.59
CA LEU A 166 0.47 -7.33 13.90
C LEU A 166 0.64 -8.39 15.01
N SER A 167 0.18 -9.62 14.77
CA SER A 167 0.32 -10.72 15.72
C SER A 167 1.78 -11.01 16.03
N GLN A 168 2.64 -11.01 15.02
CA GLN A 168 4.08 -11.24 15.18
C GLN A 168 4.74 -10.12 16.00
N ALA A 169 4.44 -8.85 15.70
CA ALA A 169 4.94 -7.72 16.48
C ALA A 169 4.53 -7.80 17.95
N LEU A 170 3.25 -8.09 18.21
CA LEU A 170 2.73 -8.22 19.57
C LEU A 170 3.31 -9.41 20.33
N ARG A 171 3.51 -10.56 19.67
CA ARG A 171 4.15 -11.74 20.28
C ARG A 171 5.60 -11.45 20.64
N THR A 172 6.35 -10.80 19.73
CA THR A 172 7.74 -10.41 19.95
C THR A 172 7.85 -9.47 21.16
N GLN A 173 6.98 -8.46 21.22
CA GLN A 173 6.92 -7.55 22.37
C GLN A 173 6.53 -8.25 23.67
N GLY A 174 5.59 -9.21 23.61
CA GLY A 174 5.16 -9.98 24.78
C GLY A 174 6.25 -10.90 25.33
N HIS A 175 7.01 -11.58 24.46
CA HIS A 175 8.12 -12.44 24.86
C HIS A 175 9.25 -11.63 25.53
N ALA A 176 9.56 -10.44 25.01
CA ALA A 176 10.55 -9.56 25.63
C ALA A 176 10.17 -9.17 27.06
N LYS A 177 8.90 -8.80 27.31
CA LYS A 177 8.42 -8.49 28.66
C LYS A 177 8.54 -9.67 29.64
N VAL A 178 8.28 -10.90 29.18
CA VAL A 178 8.42 -12.10 30.01
C VAL A 178 9.89 -12.40 30.31
N ALA A 179 10.78 -12.21 29.33
CA ALA A 179 12.21 -12.38 29.51
C ALA A 179 12.82 -11.34 30.47
N GLU A 180 12.42 -10.06 30.37
CA GLU A 180 12.81 -9.00 31.31
C GLU A 180 12.33 -9.27 32.73
N GLN A 181 11.07 -9.71 32.89
CA GLN A 181 10.52 -10.08 34.20
C GLN A 181 11.25 -11.28 34.80
N ALA A 182 11.61 -12.28 33.99
CA ALA A 182 12.41 -13.43 34.43
C ALA A 182 13.82 -13.01 34.86
N GLN A 183 14.49 -12.12 34.12
CA GLN A 183 15.80 -11.59 34.50
C GLN A 183 15.76 -10.70 35.76
N GLN A 184 14.70 -9.92 35.95
CA GLN A 184 14.52 -9.14 37.18
C GLN A 184 14.23 -10.02 38.38
N LEU A 185 13.52 -11.14 38.22
CA LEU A 185 13.29 -12.12 39.29
C LEU A 185 14.59 -12.86 39.68
N ASP A 186 15.50 -13.11 38.74
CA ASP A 186 16.81 -13.72 39.01
C ASP A 186 17.82 -12.75 39.66
N LEU A 187 17.59 -11.43 39.58
CA LEU A 187 18.44 -10.40 40.20
C LEU A 187 18.00 -9.99 41.62
N VAL A 188 16.87 -10.49 42.12
CA VAL A 188 16.44 -10.27 43.52
C VAL A 188 16.92 -11.44 44.39
N MET A 189 18.24 -11.52 44.60
CA MET A 189 18.81 -12.15 45.79
C MET A 189 19.17 -11.02 46.78
N PRO A 190 18.88 -11.16 48.09
CA PRO A 190 19.08 -10.05 49.02
C PRO A 190 20.58 -9.84 49.25
N GLU A 191 21.10 -8.68 48.87
CA GLU A 191 22.39 -8.19 49.36
C GLU A 191 22.26 -7.87 50.86
N GLU A 192 23.10 -8.53 51.67
CA GLU A 192 23.27 -8.24 53.08
C GLU A 192 23.78 -6.80 53.27
N GLN A 193 23.03 -6.02 54.06
CA GLN A 193 23.46 -4.71 54.54
C GLN A 193 24.71 -4.83 55.43
N PRO A 194 25.77 -4.04 55.22
CA PRO A 194 26.71 -3.75 56.28
C PRO A 194 26.30 -2.48 57.03
N ASP A 195 26.45 -2.58 58.35
CA ASP A 195 26.13 -1.60 59.37
C ASP A 195 27.19 -0.49 59.50
N ALA A 196 26.76 0.62 60.12
CA ALA A 196 27.54 1.68 60.80
C ALA A 196 28.10 2.89 59.98
N PRO A 197 28.47 4.00 60.67
CA PRO A 197 27.59 4.93 61.36
C PRO A 197 27.78 6.40 60.90
N ALA A 198 26.92 7.29 61.41
CA ALA A 198 26.90 8.72 61.13
C ALA A 198 28.08 9.50 61.73
N GLU A 199 28.58 10.50 60.99
CA GLU A 199 29.15 11.75 61.54
C GLU A 199 28.71 12.95 60.68
N ASP A 200 28.35 14.00 61.43
CA ASP A 200 27.87 15.33 61.03
C ASP A 200 29.03 16.24 60.62
N ASP A 201 28.80 17.14 59.66
CA ASP A 201 29.34 18.50 59.71
C ASP A 201 28.64 19.38 58.65
N GLY A 202 27.56 20.03 59.08
CA GLY A 202 27.35 21.47 58.96
C GLY A 202 27.27 22.12 57.57
N VAL A 203 26.05 22.35 57.09
CA VAL A 203 25.58 23.66 56.57
C VAL A 203 24.09 23.79 56.93
N SER A 204 23.67 24.86 57.60
CA SER A 204 22.27 25.05 57.99
C SER A 204 21.38 25.30 56.76
N MET A 205 20.47 24.37 56.49
CA MET A 205 19.44 24.41 55.44
C MET A 205 18.51 25.63 55.52
N GLU A 206 18.46 26.32 56.66
CA GLU A 206 17.57 27.46 56.90
C GLU A 206 17.89 28.71 56.05
N GLN A 207 19.09 28.82 55.48
CA GLN A 207 19.47 29.94 54.61
C GLN A 207 19.20 29.70 53.11
N LEU A 208 18.87 28.46 52.72
CA LEU A 208 18.60 28.11 51.32
C LEU A 208 17.11 28.24 50.97
N ASP A 209 16.22 28.05 51.95
CA ASP A 209 14.77 28.14 51.76
C ASP A 209 14.28 29.57 51.52
N GLU A 210 14.88 30.58 52.16
CA GLU A 210 14.47 32.00 51.98
C GLU A 210 14.75 32.56 50.57
N LEU A 211 15.63 31.94 49.78
CA LEU A 211 15.92 32.35 48.39
C LEU A 211 15.05 31.64 47.35
N LEU A 212 14.39 30.54 47.70
CA LEU A 212 13.57 29.74 46.77
C LEU A 212 12.08 30.15 46.77
N GLU A 213 11.61 30.87 47.79
CA GLU A 213 10.20 31.27 47.91
C GLU A 213 9.76 32.43 46.97
N GLN A 214 10.66 33.05 46.19
CA GLN A 214 10.31 34.25 45.39
C GLN A 214 10.05 34.02 43.89
N ALA A 215 9.96 32.78 43.39
CA ALA A 215 9.62 32.56 41.97
C ALA A 215 9.00 31.19 41.67
N GLU A 216 7.86 30.84 42.29
CA GLU A 216 7.04 29.73 41.80
C GLU A 216 6.24 30.17 40.55
N LEU A 217 6.89 30.15 39.39
CA LEU A 217 6.17 29.98 38.13
C LEU A 217 5.71 28.51 38.10
N PRO A 218 4.43 28.20 37.83
CA PRO A 218 3.97 26.82 37.76
C PRO A 218 4.59 26.15 36.53
N ILE A 219 5.73 25.49 36.72
CA ILE A 219 6.29 24.58 35.73
C ILE A 219 5.37 23.36 35.75
N GLN A 220 4.37 23.33 34.85
CA GLN A 220 3.67 22.08 34.58
C GLN A 220 4.75 21.06 34.17
N PRO A 221 4.88 19.92 34.88
CA PRO A 221 5.81 18.89 34.44
C PRO A 221 5.45 18.53 32.99
N PRO A 222 6.44 18.40 32.09
CA PRO A 222 6.15 17.97 30.73
C PRO A 222 5.31 16.70 30.79
N PRO A 223 4.29 16.55 29.92
CA PRO A 223 3.45 15.37 29.93
C PRO A 223 4.34 14.13 29.92
N PRO A 224 3.99 13.08 30.69
CA PRO A 224 4.81 11.88 30.76
C PRO A 224 5.09 11.38 29.34
N ARG A 225 6.36 11.08 29.04
CA ARG A 225 6.76 10.52 27.74
C ARG A 225 5.92 9.27 27.49
N ALA A 226 5.36 9.18 26.28
CA ALA A 226 4.64 7.98 25.86
C ALA A 226 5.54 6.75 26.07
N PRO A 227 4.96 5.59 26.45
CA PRO A 227 5.74 4.38 26.66
C PRO A 227 6.49 4.00 25.38
N GLU A 228 7.80 3.79 25.51
CA GLU A 228 8.62 3.28 24.42
C GLU A 228 8.54 1.77 24.38
N TYR A 229 8.22 1.23 23.19
CA TYR A 229 8.14 -0.22 22.95
C TYR A 229 9.33 -0.67 22.12
N GLU A 230 10.13 -1.59 22.65
CA GLU A 230 11.35 -2.07 21.99
C GLU A 230 11.08 -2.71 20.62
N HIS A 231 10.01 -3.49 20.50
CA HIS A 231 9.75 -4.32 19.32
C HIS A 231 8.49 -3.92 18.55
N LEU A 232 7.65 -3.04 19.09
CA LEU A 232 6.52 -2.53 18.32
C LEU A 232 6.98 -1.50 17.27
N PRO A 233 6.45 -1.57 16.04
CA PRO A 233 6.71 -0.58 15.01
C PRO A 233 6.30 0.83 15.45
N GLN A 234 7.04 1.85 15.06
CA GLN A 234 6.61 3.24 15.20
C GLN A 234 5.76 3.67 13.98
N VAL A 235 5.94 3.00 12.85
CA VAL A 235 5.21 3.27 11.61
C VAL A 235 4.71 1.95 10.99
N TRP A 236 3.44 1.94 10.62
CA TRP A 236 2.83 0.92 9.77
C TRP A 236 2.67 1.48 8.36
N VAL A 237 3.28 0.85 7.37
CA VAL A 237 3.11 1.20 5.95
C VAL A 237 2.27 0.12 5.29
N LEU A 238 1.05 0.48 4.91
CA LEU A 238 0.02 -0.46 4.50
C LEU A 238 -0.25 -0.40 3.00
N GLU A 239 -0.06 -1.51 2.30
CA GLU A 239 -0.56 -1.67 0.93
C GLU A 239 -2.01 -2.19 0.96
N LEU A 240 -2.95 -1.38 0.48
CA LEU A 240 -4.37 -1.72 0.52
C LEU A 240 -4.97 -1.84 -0.89
N SER A 241 -5.65 -2.95 -1.15
CA SER A 241 -6.46 -3.14 -2.37
C SER A 241 -7.81 -2.43 -2.26
N SER A 242 -8.49 -2.21 -3.39
CA SER A 242 -9.87 -1.71 -3.38
C SER A 242 -10.84 -2.68 -2.69
N PHE A 243 -10.56 -3.98 -2.74
CA PHE A 243 -11.37 -5.01 -2.09
C PHE A 243 -11.28 -4.98 -0.57
N GLN A 244 -10.09 -4.71 -0.03
CA GLN A 244 -9.88 -4.54 1.41
C GLN A 244 -10.49 -3.25 1.94
N LEU A 245 -10.51 -2.20 1.11
CA LEU A 245 -11.12 -0.92 1.45
C LEU A 245 -12.65 -0.92 1.27
N ASP A 246 -13.21 -1.93 0.62
CA ASP A 246 -14.64 -1.99 0.44
C ASP A 246 -15.38 -2.29 1.74
N GLY A 247 -16.40 -1.49 2.05
CA GLY A 247 -17.20 -1.63 3.25
C GLY A 247 -16.53 -1.21 4.56
N VAL A 248 -15.25 -0.84 4.55
CA VAL A 248 -14.52 -0.36 5.74
C VAL A 248 -15.06 1.00 6.20
N ARG A 249 -15.20 1.17 7.52
CA ARG A 249 -15.80 2.37 8.13
C ARG A 249 -14.90 3.08 9.13
N ASP A 250 -14.13 2.33 9.92
CA ASP A 250 -13.43 2.84 11.09
C ASP A 250 -11.89 2.78 10.94
N PHE A 251 -11.40 2.91 9.71
CA PHE A 251 -9.96 2.97 9.43
C PHE A 251 -9.52 4.44 9.31
N GLU A 252 -8.61 4.85 10.20
CA GLU A 252 -8.10 6.23 10.27
C GLU A 252 -6.56 6.23 10.25
N PRO A 253 -5.93 6.40 9.07
CA PRO A 253 -4.49 6.52 8.97
C PRO A 253 -3.98 7.92 9.36
N SER A 254 -2.68 8.06 9.58
CA SER A 254 -2.04 9.38 9.72
C SER A 254 -2.02 10.12 8.39
N ALA A 255 -1.63 9.41 7.33
CA ALA A 255 -1.65 9.90 5.96
C ALA A 255 -2.01 8.76 5.02
N ALA A 256 -2.70 9.08 3.92
CA ALA A 256 -3.03 8.10 2.91
C ALA A 256 -2.85 8.66 1.50
N VAL A 257 -2.62 7.77 0.53
CA VAL A 257 -2.52 8.10 -0.89
C VAL A 257 -3.36 7.17 -1.75
N VAL A 258 -4.05 7.74 -2.74
CA VAL A 258 -4.50 7.03 -3.93
C VAL A 258 -3.59 7.45 -5.09
N LEU A 259 -2.74 6.54 -5.56
CA LEU A 259 -1.69 6.88 -6.53
C LEU A 259 -2.25 7.21 -7.91
N ASN A 260 -3.26 6.48 -8.36
CA ASN A 260 -3.92 6.60 -9.65
C ASN A 260 -5.15 5.69 -9.67
N ILE A 261 -6.11 6.01 -10.54
CA ILE A 261 -7.31 5.22 -10.80
C ILE A 261 -7.44 5.03 -12.32
N THR A 262 -7.09 3.84 -12.76
CA THR A 262 -7.32 3.35 -14.13
C THR A 262 -8.15 2.08 -14.09
N GLN A 263 -8.76 1.70 -15.23
CA GLN A 263 -9.69 0.58 -15.32
C GLN A 263 -9.06 -0.72 -14.80
N ASP A 264 -9.68 -1.28 -13.77
CA ASP A 264 -9.35 -2.59 -13.21
C ASP A 264 -10.56 -3.08 -12.38
N HIS A 265 -10.69 -4.39 -12.22
CA HIS A 265 -11.67 -5.03 -11.34
C HIS A 265 -13.14 -4.58 -11.50
N LEU A 266 -13.58 -4.23 -12.71
CA LEU A 266 -14.98 -3.82 -12.95
C LEU A 266 -15.96 -4.99 -12.79
N ASP A 267 -15.52 -6.22 -12.99
CA ASP A 267 -16.25 -7.44 -12.67
C ASP A 267 -16.67 -7.51 -11.20
N TRP A 268 -15.90 -6.87 -10.31
CA TRP A 268 -16.14 -6.85 -8.88
C TRP A 268 -16.89 -5.59 -8.42
N HIS A 269 -16.48 -4.41 -8.92
CA HIS A 269 -17.01 -3.10 -8.49
C HIS A 269 -18.23 -2.65 -9.29
N GLY A 270 -18.50 -3.25 -10.45
CA GLY A 270 -19.56 -2.86 -11.37
C GLY A 270 -19.16 -1.72 -12.29
N ASP A 271 -18.67 -0.60 -11.73
CA ASP A 271 -18.24 0.57 -12.50
C ASP A 271 -17.02 1.30 -11.90
N MET A 272 -16.47 2.25 -12.67
CA MET A 272 -15.31 3.04 -12.29
C MET A 272 -15.57 3.98 -11.09
N GLN A 273 -16.81 4.47 -10.91
CA GLN A 273 -17.14 5.38 -9.82
C GLN A 273 -17.16 4.62 -8.49
N ALA A 274 -17.73 3.42 -8.46
CA ALA A 274 -17.70 2.51 -7.32
C ALA A 274 -16.26 2.10 -6.98
N TYR A 275 -15.46 1.76 -7.99
CA TYR A 275 -14.04 1.42 -7.80
C TYR A 275 -13.23 2.59 -7.22
N ALA A 276 -13.43 3.82 -7.73
CA ALA A 276 -12.82 5.02 -7.21
C ALA A 276 -13.27 5.32 -5.77
N ALA A 277 -14.58 5.24 -5.51
CA ALA A 277 -15.14 5.45 -4.18
C ALA A 277 -14.62 4.44 -3.16
N ALA A 278 -14.45 3.17 -3.55
CA ALA A 278 -13.86 2.15 -2.70
C ALA A 278 -12.42 2.51 -2.31
N LYS A 279 -11.58 2.95 -3.26
CA LYS A 279 -10.23 3.44 -2.96
C LYS A 279 -10.22 4.69 -2.11
N GLY A 280 -11.16 5.61 -2.34
CA GLY A 280 -11.27 6.86 -1.57
C GLY A 280 -11.52 6.66 -0.07
N ARG A 281 -12.06 5.51 0.34
CA ARG A 281 -12.22 5.17 1.77
C ARG A 281 -10.89 5.08 2.53
N ILE A 282 -9.77 4.94 1.83
CA ILE A 282 -8.43 4.92 2.44
C ILE A 282 -8.12 6.18 3.26
N TYR A 283 -8.70 7.33 2.90
CA TYR A 283 -8.42 8.60 3.55
C TYR A 283 -9.07 8.76 4.92
N GLY A 284 -9.94 7.84 5.33
CA GLY A 284 -10.68 7.99 6.59
C GLY A 284 -11.39 9.34 6.72
N SER A 285 -11.54 9.82 7.95
CA SER A 285 -12.25 11.05 8.28
C SER A 285 -11.34 12.26 8.57
N GLN A 286 -10.07 12.03 8.92
CA GLN A 286 -9.14 13.07 9.38
C GLN A 286 -7.74 13.00 8.74
N ALA A 287 -7.31 11.85 8.22
CA ALA A 287 -5.98 11.67 7.64
C ALA A 287 -5.59 12.76 6.63
N LEU A 288 -4.29 13.06 6.55
CA LEU A 288 -3.74 13.83 5.43
C LEU A 288 -4.04 13.09 4.12
N MET A 289 -4.64 13.79 3.17
CA MET A 289 -4.88 13.29 1.83
C MET A 289 -3.69 13.62 0.92
N VAL A 290 -2.89 12.62 0.57
CA VAL A 290 -1.87 12.75 -0.48
C VAL A 290 -2.53 12.45 -1.83
N ILE A 291 -2.59 13.45 -2.71
CA ILE A 291 -3.41 13.45 -3.93
C ILE A 291 -2.54 13.53 -5.17
N ASN A 292 -2.77 12.64 -6.14
CA ASN A 292 -2.16 12.75 -7.45
C ASN A 292 -2.92 13.79 -8.29
N ARG A 293 -2.31 14.96 -8.53
CA ARG A 293 -2.95 16.04 -9.31
C ARG A 293 -3.06 15.74 -10.81
N ASP A 294 -2.28 14.77 -11.31
CA ASP A 294 -2.31 14.41 -12.73
C ASP A 294 -3.44 13.41 -13.05
N ASP A 295 -4.13 12.89 -12.03
CA ASP A 295 -5.25 11.95 -12.19
C ASP A 295 -6.56 12.61 -11.73
N ALA A 296 -7.44 12.90 -12.68
CA ALA A 296 -8.70 13.61 -12.43
C ALA A 296 -9.66 12.84 -11.51
N LEU A 297 -9.65 11.50 -11.53
CA LEU A 297 -10.49 10.70 -10.63
C LEU A 297 -9.96 10.77 -9.19
N VAL A 298 -8.64 10.83 -9.03
CA VAL A 298 -8.00 11.00 -7.71
C VAL A 298 -8.21 12.41 -7.17
N GLU A 299 -7.99 13.45 -7.98
CA GLU A 299 -8.25 14.83 -7.59
C GLU A 299 -9.73 15.03 -7.19
N GLY A 300 -10.66 14.36 -7.90
CA GLY A 300 -12.08 14.34 -7.58
C GLY A 300 -12.46 13.68 -6.25
N LEU A 301 -11.53 12.97 -5.57
CA LEU A 301 -11.77 12.42 -4.23
C LEU A 301 -11.64 13.48 -3.13
N VAL A 302 -11.05 14.64 -3.40
CA VAL A 302 -10.95 15.74 -2.43
C VAL A 302 -12.36 16.28 -2.14
N PRO A 303 -12.86 16.22 -0.90
CA PRO A 303 -14.19 16.70 -0.59
C PRO A 303 -14.31 18.19 -0.87
N THR A 304 -15.35 18.59 -1.59
CA THR A 304 -15.71 20.00 -1.78
C THR A 304 -16.76 20.44 -0.77
N ALA A 305 -16.80 21.73 -0.45
CA ALA A 305 -17.84 22.27 0.42
C ALA A 305 -19.24 21.93 -0.12
N PRO A 306 -20.15 21.42 0.72
CA PRO A 306 -21.51 21.10 0.27
C PRO A 306 -22.22 22.37 -0.21
N PRO A 307 -23.05 22.28 -1.26
CA PRO A 307 -23.84 23.41 -1.70
C PRO A 307 -24.79 23.88 -0.58
N PRO A 308 -25.10 25.18 -0.49
CA PRO A 308 -26.00 25.70 0.52
C PRO A 308 -27.38 25.01 0.41
N PRO A 309 -28.03 24.66 1.54
CA PRO A 309 -29.29 23.95 1.51
C PRO A 309 -30.36 24.78 0.79
N VAL A 310 -31.18 24.14 -0.04
CA VAL A 310 -32.17 24.81 -0.88
C VAL A 310 -33.53 24.77 -0.19
N GLY A 311 -34.18 25.93 -0.03
CA GLY A 311 -35.51 26.04 0.55
C GLY A 311 -36.61 25.59 -0.42
N ALA A 312 -37.84 25.45 0.09
CA ALA A 312 -39.01 24.91 -0.63
C ALA A 312 -39.40 25.61 -1.96
N ARG A 313 -38.75 26.72 -2.34
CA ARG A 313 -38.94 27.43 -3.61
C ARG A 313 -37.67 27.49 -4.48
N GLY A 314 -36.70 26.58 -4.27
CA GLY A 314 -35.45 26.56 -5.03
C GLY A 314 -34.44 27.66 -4.64
N LYS A 315 -34.71 28.43 -3.57
CA LYS A 315 -33.82 29.50 -3.10
C LYS A 315 -32.83 28.97 -2.06
N PRO A 316 -31.51 29.25 -2.18
CA PRO A 316 -30.54 28.87 -1.17
C PRO A 316 -30.90 29.51 0.16
N LEU A 317 -30.98 28.69 1.21
CA LEU A 317 -31.17 29.12 2.58
C LEU A 317 -29.88 29.80 3.06
N LYS A 318 -30.04 30.89 3.81
CA LYS A 318 -28.92 31.55 4.52
C LYS A 318 -28.53 30.76 5.78
N VAL A 319 -28.39 29.45 5.67
CA VAL A 319 -27.89 28.58 6.74
C VAL A 319 -26.51 28.13 6.30
N SER A 320 -25.48 28.54 7.04
CA SER A 320 -24.13 28.06 6.81
C SER A 320 -23.98 26.67 7.41
N VAL A 321 -23.65 25.70 6.58
CA VAL A 321 -23.20 24.39 7.06
C VAL A 321 -21.75 24.56 7.49
N LYS A 322 -21.42 24.26 8.74
CA LYS A 322 -20.04 24.27 9.21
C LYS A 322 -19.28 23.15 8.47
N TRP A 323 -18.44 23.54 7.52
CA TRP A 323 -17.60 22.64 6.75
C TRP A 323 -16.14 22.96 7.03
N THR A 324 -15.36 21.94 7.38
CA THR A 324 -13.92 22.05 7.60
C THR A 324 -13.22 21.37 6.43
N PRO A 325 -12.38 22.09 5.66
CA PRO A 325 -11.58 21.48 4.61
C PRO A 325 -10.70 20.36 5.16
N ARG A 326 -10.46 19.34 4.34
CA ARG A 326 -9.47 18.30 4.64
C ARG A 326 -8.05 18.87 4.48
N SER A 327 -7.09 18.35 5.24
CA SER A 327 -5.67 18.56 4.97
C SER A 327 -5.28 17.79 3.71
N VAL A 328 -4.70 18.47 2.74
CA VAL A 328 -4.34 17.92 1.42
C VAL A 328 -2.91 18.30 1.07
N CYS A 329 -2.13 17.34 0.58
CA CYS A 329 -0.82 17.52 -0.04
C CYS A 329 -0.86 16.91 -1.44
N ARG A 330 -0.47 17.64 -2.49
CA ARG A 330 -0.50 17.12 -3.87
C ARG A 330 0.87 16.71 -4.37
N PHE A 331 0.91 15.68 -5.19
CA PHE A 331 2.08 15.29 -5.97
C PHE A 331 1.71 15.12 -7.46
N GLY A 332 2.71 15.16 -8.34
CA GLY A 332 2.51 15.01 -9.78
C GLY A 332 3.78 15.32 -10.58
N LEU A 333 3.69 15.22 -11.89
CA LEU A 333 4.79 15.33 -12.86
C LEU A 333 4.98 16.74 -13.41
N ASN A 334 4.18 17.69 -12.95
CA ASN A 334 4.30 19.12 -13.25
C ASN A 334 4.83 19.88 -12.02
N ALA A 335 5.03 21.20 -12.13
CA ALA A 335 5.44 22.01 -10.98
C ALA A 335 4.39 21.96 -9.84
N PRO A 336 4.81 21.94 -8.55
CA PRO A 336 3.90 22.02 -7.42
C PRO A 336 3.14 23.35 -7.40
N GLN A 337 1.89 23.35 -6.88
CA GLN A 337 0.97 24.48 -7.00
C GLN A 337 0.62 25.15 -5.66
N ALA A 338 0.90 24.48 -4.54
CA ALA A 338 0.65 25.00 -3.20
C ALA A 338 1.80 24.65 -2.23
N PRO A 339 1.96 25.38 -1.11
CA PRO A 339 2.91 25.02 -0.07
C PRO A 339 2.70 23.59 0.43
N GLY A 340 3.78 22.83 0.55
CA GLY A 340 3.75 21.41 0.92
C GLY A 340 3.70 20.45 -0.27
N ASP A 341 3.24 20.90 -1.44
CA ASP A 341 3.12 20.05 -2.63
C ASP A 341 4.49 19.61 -3.17
N PHE A 342 4.50 18.44 -3.79
CA PHE A 342 5.64 17.82 -4.44
C PHE A 342 5.46 17.82 -5.95
N GLY A 343 6.54 17.93 -6.72
CA GLY A 343 6.44 17.93 -8.18
C GLY A 343 7.74 17.70 -8.93
N LEU A 344 7.64 17.87 -10.25
CA LEU A 344 8.79 17.92 -11.15
C LEU A 344 8.92 19.29 -11.78
N ILE A 345 10.15 19.77 -11.91
CA ILE A 345 10.48 20.96 -12.71
C ILE A 345 11.63 20.61 -13.64
N GLU A 346 11.50 20.96 -14.91
CA GLU A 346 12.58 20.85 -15.89
C GLU A 346 13.42 22.13 -15.88
N GLU A 347 14.69 22.02 -15.53
CA GLU A 347 15.66 23.13 -15.52
C GLU A 347 16.96 22.69 -16.18
N ALA A 348 17.42 23.46 -17.17
CA ALA A 348 18.66 23.18 -17.92
C ALA A 348 18.74 21.74 -18.47
N GLY A 349 17.60 21.17 -18.90
CA GLY A 349 17.51 19.82 -19.45
C GLY A 349 17.49 18.70 -18.40
N VAL A 350 17.44 19.03 -17.10
CA VAL A 350 17.35 18.06 -16.00
C VAL A 350 15.98 18.18 -15.35
N ALA A 351 15.28 17.05 -15.19
CA ALA A 351 14.06 16.98 -14.39
C ALA A 351 14.43 16.86 -12.91
N TRP A 352 13.93 17.78 -12.08
CA TRP A 352 14.19 17.83 -10.63
C TRP A 352 12.95 17.42 -9.84
N LEU A 353 13.11 16.52 -8.86
CA LEU A 353 12.13 16.36 -7.78
C LEU A 353 12.19 17.61 -6.90
N VAL A 354 11.04 18.23 -6.68
CA VAL A 354 10.93 19.48 -5.91
C VAL A 354 9.80 19.43 -4.90
N ARG A 355 9.90 20.28 -3.87
CA ARG A 355 8.83 20.60 -2.91
C ARG A 355 8.58 22.11 -2.91
N ALA A 356 7.32 22.52 -2.91
CA ALA A 356 6.95 23.91 -2.69
C ALA A 356 6.91 24.24 -1.19
N LEU A 357 7.50 25.35 -0.81
CA LEU A 357 7.49 25.92 0.53
C LEU A 357 6.79 27.29 0.48
N PRO A 358 6.16 27.73 1.57
CA PRO A 358 5.67 29.11 1.64
C PRO A 358 6.87 30.07 1.57
N LEU A 359 6.72 31.23 0.93
CA LEU A 359 7.75 32.27 1.01
C LEU A 359 7.89 32.73 2.46
N ASP A 360 9.12 32.82 2.98
CA ASP A 360 9.36 33.47 4.26
C ASP A 360 8.95 34.94 4.14
N GLU A 361 7.87 35.34 4.83
CA GLU A 361 7.46 36.73 4.93
C GLU A 361 8.54 37.52 5.70
N THR A 362 9.53 38.08 5.01
CA THR A 362 10.01 39.39 5.46
C THR A 362 8.84 40.35 5.27
N PRO A 363 8.29 40.97 6.34
CA PRO A 363 7.13 41.83 6.21
C PRO A 363 7.55 43.09 5.46
N SER A 364 7.41 43.06 4.13
CA SER A 364 7.53 44.28 3.34
C SER A 364 6.29 45.13 3.63
N LEU A 365 6.52 46.23 4.35
CA LEU A 365 5.56 47.28 4.63
C LEU A 365 5.02 47.86 3.31
N ARG A 366 4.02 47.22 2.68
CA ARG A 366 3.11 47.78 1.66
C ARG A 366 2.07 46.74 1.19
N LYS A 367 1.19 46.27 2.07
CA LYS A 367 -0.11 45.71 1.62
C LYS A 367 -0.98 46.84 1.07
N LYS A 368 -0.88 47.07 -0.25
CA LYS A 368 -1.78 47.95 -1.00
C LYS A 368 -3.16 47.29 -1.02
N ARG A 369 -4.17 47.97 -0.47
CA ARG A 369 -5.58 47.55 -0.51
C ARG A 369 -6.04 47.47 -1.97
N GLY A 370 -6.47 46.28 -2.39
CA GLY A 370 -7.19 46.07 -3.65
C GLY A 370 -6.42 45.29 -4.70
N ALA A 371 -6.29 43.97 -4.52
CA ALA A 371 -6.11 43.03 -5.61
C ALA A 371 -6.76 41.70 -5.21
N ALA A 372 -7.65 41.20 -6.05
CA ALA A 372 -8.18 39.85 -5.99
C ALA A 372 -7.02 38.86 -6.17
N GLN A 373 -7.03 37.76 -5.42
CA GLN A 373 -6.11 36.61 -5.51
C GLN A 373 -4.63 37.01 -5.70
N ALA A 374 -3.95 37.34 -4.59
CA ALA A 374 -2.50 37.26 -4.59
C ALA A 374 -2.13 35.79 -4.81
N GLU A 375 -1.55 35.46 -5.97
CA GLU A 375 -0.77 34.24 -6.12
C GLU A 375 0.31 34.29 -5.03
N GLU A 376 0.22 33.39 -4.05
CA GLU A 376 1.28 33.24 -3.06
C GLU A 376 2.53 32.82 -3.83
N GLU A 377 3.56 33.67 -3.89
CA GLU A 377 4.83 33.30 -4.50
C GLU A 377 5.39 32.09 -3.73
N LEU A 378 5.63 30.98 -4.44
CA LEU A 378 6.11 29.73 -3.85
C LEU A 378 7.63 29.67 -3.89
N GLN A 379 8.26 29.31 -2.77
CA GLN A 379 9.68 28.95 -2.79
C GLN A 379 9.82 27.49 -3.21
N ILE A 380 10.54 27.24 -4.30
CA ILE A 380 10.81 25.88 -4.78
C ILE A 380 12.09 25.33 -4.15
N GLN A 381 11.95 24.31 -3.31
CA GLN A 381 13.06 23.54 -2.78
C GLN A 381 13.39 22.37 -3.73
N ARG A 382 14.60 22.39 -4.32
CA ARG A 382 15.13 21.28 -5.12
C ARG A 382 15.59 20.17 -4.19
N LEU A 383 15.12 18.94 -4.44
CA LEU A 383 15.43 17.78 -3.62
C LEU A 383 16.54 16.95 -4.26
N MET A 384 16.30 16.44 -5.47
CA MET A 384 17.30 15.69 -6.24
C MET A 384 16.91 15.61 -7.74
N PRO A 385 17.87 15.37 -8.65
CA PRO A 385 17.57 15.04 -10.04
C PRO A 385 16.78 13.74 -10.14
N ALA A 386 15.78 13.66 -11.02
CA ALA A 386 15.01 12.45 -11.27
C ALA A 386 15.90 11.32 -11.83
N ASP A 387 16.92 11.66 -12.63
CA ASP A 387 17.86 10.68 -13.21
C ASP A 387 18.82 10.07 -12.19
N ALA A 388 18.88 10.63 -10.97
CA ALA A 388 19.62 10.05 -9.85
C ALA A 388 18.86 8.90 -9.18
N LEU A 389 17.57 8.70 -9.49
CA LEU A 389 16.83 7.51 -9.10
C LEU A 389 17.35 6.31 -9.89
N ARG A 390 17.60 5.18 -9.19
CA ARG A 390 17.91 3.92 -9.88
C ARG A 390 16.68 3.33 -10.57
N ILE A 391 15.50 3.53 -9.98
CA ILE A 391 14.21 3.20 -10.61
C ILE A 391 13.90 4.22 -11.72
N ARG A 392 13.83 3.74 -12.97
CA ARG A 392 13.66 4.60 -14.16
C ARG A 392 12.19 4.90 -14.48
N GLY A 393 11.94 5.97 -15.22
CA GLY A 393 10.62 6.32 -15.76
C GLY A 393 9.80 7.29 -14.92
N ARG A 394 8.98 8.13 -15.59
CA ARG A 394 8.18 9.20 -14.96
C ARG A 394 7.22 8.68 -13.87
N HIS A 395 6.63 7.50 -14.07
CA HIS A 395 5.75 6.89 -13.06
C HIS A 395 6.49 6.56 -11.74
N ASN A 396 7.78 6.25 -11.81
CA ASN A 396 8.61 6.03 -10.62
C ASN A 396 8.97 7.33 -9.92
N SER A 397 9.18 8.42 -10.66
CA SER A 397 9.23 9.77 -10.07
C SER A 397 7.94 10.11 -9.33
N ALA A 398 6.77 9.80 -9.89
CA ALA A 398 5.49 10.01 -9.21
C ALA A 398 5.37 9.18 -7.92
N ASN A 399 5.76 7.90 -7.95
CA ASN A 399 5.81 7.03 -6.76
C ASN A 399 6.75 7.59 -5.69
N ALA A 400 7.91 8.11 -6.10
CA ALA A 400 8.89 8.73 -5.20
C ALA A 400 8.33 10.00 -4.54
N LEU A 401 7.67 10.88 -5.30
CA LEU A 401 7.04 12.09 -4.75
C LEU A 401 5.91 11.74 -3.77
N ALA A 402 5.11 10.73 -4.06
CA ALA A 402 4.09 10.23 -3.15
C ALA A 402 4.69 9.67 -1.85
N ALA A 403 5.75 8.87 -1.94
CA ALA A 403 6.43 8.30 -0.77
C ALA A 403 7.07 9.41 0.11
N LEU A 404 7.70 10.41 -0.53
CA LEU A 404 8.25 11.57 0.16
C LEU A 404 7.15 12.37 0.88
N ALA A 405 6.00 12.59 0.24
CA ALA A 405 4.87 13.29 0.85
C ALA A 405 4.34 12.56 2.10
N LEU A 406 4.15 11.23 2.02
CA LEU A 406 3.70 10.41 3.14
C LEU A 406 4.69 10.43 4.32
N ALA A 407 5.98 10.24 4.04
CA ALA A 407 7.00 10.19 5.09
C ALA A 407 7.26 11.58 5.71
N THR A 408 7.14 12.65 4.92
CA THR A 408 7.27 14.03 5.43
C THR A 408 6.15 14.37 6.41
N GLU A 409 4.93 13.90 6.18
CA GLU A 409 3.78 14.16 7.08
C GLU A 409 4.02 13.65 8.51
N ILE A 410 4.71 12.51 8.66
CA ILE A 410 5.03 11.95 9.98
C ILE A 410 6.35 12.49 10.54
N GLY A 411 6.90 13.54 9.94
CA GLY A 411 8.08 14.24 10.44
C GLY A 411 9.42 13.60 10.08
N CYS A 412 9.48 12.68 9.12
CA CYS A 412 10.76 12.13 8.68
C CYS A 412 11.68 13.22 8.08
N PRO A 413 12.96 13.31 8.48
CA PRO A 413 13.89 14.30 7.95
C PRO A 413 14.28 14.02 6.49
N LEU A 414 14.29 15.07 5.66
CA LEU A 414 14.54 14.96 4.22
C LEU A 414 15.89 14.31 3.87
N ALA A 415 16.97 14.66 4.58
CA ALA A 415 18.32 14.21 4.22
C ALA A 415 18.48 12.67 4.16
N PRO A 416 18.15 11.88 5.22
CA PRO A 416 18.23 10.43 5.13
C PRO A 416 17.21 9.84 4.14
N MET A 417 16.03 10.46 3.99
CA MET A 417 15.05 10.01 3.00
C MET A 417 15.60 10.14 1.57
N LEU A 418 16.23 11.27 1.21
CA LEU A 418 16.79 11.45 -0.13
C LEU A 418 17.97 10.51 -0.41
N HIS A 419 18.75 10.17 0.63
CA HIS A 419 19.79 9.15 0.51
C HIS A 419 19.20 7.77 0.21
N ALA A 420 18.21 7.33 1.00
CA ALA A 420 17.53 6.06 0.80
C ALA A 420 16.78 6.00 -0.55
N LEU A 421 16.13 7.10 -0.94
CA LEU A 421 15.43 7.22 -2.22
C LEU A 421 16.38 7.00 -3.41
N ARG A 422 17.58 7.57 -3.36
CA ARG A 422 18.61 7.39 -4.39
C ARG A 422 19.10 5.94 -4.47
N ASP A 423 19.18 5.24 -3.33
CA ASP A 423 19.78 3.91 -3.26
C ASP A 423 18.74 2.77 -3.46
N TYR A 424 17.44 3.09 -3.45
CA TYR A 424 16.35 2.16 -3.72
C TYR A 424 16.42 1.57 -5.14
N GLN A 425 16.40 0.23 -5.25
CA GLN A 425 16.61 -0.49 -6.52
C GLN A 425 15.32 -1.02 -7.17
N GLY A 426 14.16 -0.84 -6.54
CA GLY A 426 12.90 -1.43 -7.00
C GLY A 426 12.57 -2.76 -6.33
N GLU A 427 11.40 -3.29 -6.66
CA GLU A 427 10.93 -4.59 -6.17
C GLU A 427 11.19 -5.68 -7.21
N PRO A 428 11.45 -6.94 -6.78
CA PRO A 428 11.46 -8.08 -7.69
C PRO A 428 10.18 -8.16 -8.54
N HIS A 429 10.33 -8.62 -9.79
CA HIS A 429 9.30 -8.85 -10.80
C HIS A 429 8.58 -7.58 -11.28
N ARG A 430 9.25 -6.43 -11.22
CA ARG A 430 8.71 -5.14 -11.69
C ARG A 430 9.70 -4.48 -12.64
N VAL A 431 9.59 -4.81 -13.92
CA VAL A 431 10.59 -4.47 -14.95
C VAL A 431 11.98 -4.95 -14.49
N GLU A 432 12.02 -6.16 -13.94
CA GLU A 432 13.25 -6.79 -13.45
C GLU A 432 14.05 -7.31 -14.63
N TRP A 433 15.30 -6.87 -14.75
CA TRP A 433 16.23 -7.48 -15.69
C TRP A 433 16.58 -8.88 -15.20
N VAL A 434 16.39 -9.88 -16.06
CA VAL A 434 16.59 -11.30 -15.75
C VAL A 434 17.98 -11.74 -16.18
N LEU A 435 18.32 -11.51 -17.46
CA LEU A 435 19.58 -11.88 -18.08
C LEU A 435 19.74 -11.17 -19.43
N THR A 436 20.96 -11.20 -19.97
CA THR A 436 21.24 -10.83 -21.36
C THR A 436 21.80 -12.03 -22.14
N LEU A 437 21.21 -12.32 -23.31
CA LEU A 437 21.64 -13.40 -24.21
C LEU A 437 21.75 -12.88 -25.65
N ASP A 438 22.93 -13.06 -26.28
CA ASP A 438 23.21 -12.58 -27.64
C ASP A 438 22.91 -11.06 -27.84
N GLY A 439 23.09 -10.27 -26.77
CA GLY A 439 22.79 -8.83 -26.76
C GLY A 439 21.30 -8.50 -26.67
N VAL A 440 20.44 -9.48 -26.39
CA VAL A 440 19.00 -9.30 -26.13
C VAL A 440 18.76 -9.37 -24.63
N ASP A 441 18.12 -8.34 -24.09
CA ASP A 441 17.76 -8.31 -22.67
C ASP A 441 16.44 -9.03 -22.42
N PHE A 442 16.36 -9.80 -21.35
CA PHE A 442 15.12 -10.40 -20.85
C PHE A 442 14.65 -9.61 -19.64
N VAL A 443 13.40 -9.12 -19.69
CA VAL A 443 12.82 -8.29 -18.64
C VAL A 443 11.49 -8.87 -18.18
N ASP A 444 11.37 -9.11 -16.88
CA ASP A 444 10.17 -9.60 -16.22
C ASP A 444 9.36 -8.43 -15.61
N ASP A 445 8.17 -8.19 -16.15
CA ASP A 445 7.13 -7.35 -15.57
C ASP A 445 5.83 -8.15 -15.37
N SER A 446 5.96 -9.38 -14.84
CA SER A 446 4.80 -10.24 -14.53
C SER A 446 3.77 -9.61 -13.60
N LYS A 447 4.15 -8.58 -12.83
CA LYS A 447 3.23 -7.77 -12.00
C LYS A 447 2.37 -6.78 -12.80
N GLY A 448 2.66 -6.56 -14.09
CA GLY A 448 1.86 -5.77 -15.02
C GLY A 448 0.53 -6.42 -15.39
N THR A 449 -0.35 -6.67 -14.41
CA THR A 449 -1.60 -7.44 -14.58
C THR A 449 -2.78 -6.64 -15.14
N ASN A 450 -2.58 -5.37 -15.50
CA ASN A 450 -3.59 -4.50 -16.09
C ASN A 450 -3.00 -3.70 -17.26
N VAL A 451 -3.90 -3.16 -18.10
CA VAL A 451 -3.55 -2.41 -19.31
C VAL A 451 -2.66 -1.21 -19.00
N GLY A 452 -2.99 -0.42 -17.97
CA GLY A 452 -2.26 0.78 -17.60
C GLY A 452 -0.80 0.51 -17.20
N ALA A 453 -0.55 -0.58 -16.47
CA ALA A 453 0.80 -1.01 -16.10
C ALA A 453 1.64 -1.36 -17.33
N THR A 454 1.07 -2.11 -18.26
CA THR A 454 1.77 -2.53 -19.49
C THR A 454 2.04 -1.36 -20.41
N VAL A 455 1.12 -0.42 -20.54
CA VAL A 455 1.36 0.85 -21.27
C VAL A 455 2.55 1.60 -20.67
N ALA A 456 2.62 1.70 -19.34
CA ALA A 456 3.73 2.37 -18.67
C ALA A 456 5.08 1.66 -18.86
N ALA A 457 5.10 0.33 -18.85
CA ALA A 457 6.29 -0.47 -19.10
C ALA A 457 6.80 -0.31 -20.55
N ILE A 458 5.90 -0.38 -21.54
CA ILE A 458 6.23 -0.21 -22.96
C ILE A 458 6.77 1.21 -23.22
N ALA A 459 6.09 2.24 -22.69
CA ALA A 459 6.51 3.63 -22.88
C ALA A 459 7.85 3.94 -22.20
N GLY A 460 8.10 3.38 -21.01
CA GLY A 460 9.35 3.56 -20.28
C GLY A 460 10.53 2.92 -21.01
N LEU A 461 10.47 1.61 -21.26
CA LEU A 461 11.56 0.88 -21.92
C LEU A 461 11.75 1.30 -23.38
N GLY A 462 10.67 1.66 -24.05
CA GLY A 462 10.69 2.05 -25.46
C GLY A 462 11.23 3.46 -25.73
N ALA A 463 11.32 4.34 -24.70
CA ALA A 463 11.85 5.69 -24.83
C ALA A 463 13.36 5.78 -24.58
N ASP A 464 13.93 4.85 -23.80
CA ASP A 464 15.30 4.95 -23.26
C ASP A 464 16.39 4.46 -24.23
N ARG A 465 16.05 3.93 -25.41
CA ARG A 465 17.02 3.28 -26.32
C ARG A 465 16.79 3.64 -27.79
N GLU A 466 17.67 4.45 -28.36
CA GLU A 466 17.65 4.76 -29.81
C GLU A 466 17.85 3.48 -30.64
N GLY A 467 16.81 3.09 -31.40
CA GLY A 467 16.87 1.98 -32.36
C GLY A 467 16.50 0.60 -31.82
N ALA A 468 16.48 0.40 -30.50
CA ALA A 468 16.05 -0.85 -29.88
C ALA A 468 14.51 -0.99 -29.91
N LYS A 469 14.02 -2.23 -30.05
CA LYS A 469 12.60 -2.56 -30.04
C LYS A 469 12.25 -3.59 -28.97
N LEU A 470 10.96 -3.71 -28.68
CA LEU A 470 10.43 -4.65 -27.69
C LEU A 470 9.81 -5.89 -28.36
N CYS A 471 10.18 -7.08 -27.92
CA CYS A 471 9.49 -8.34 -28.23
C CYS A 471 8.58 -8.68 -27.04
N LEU A 472 7.30 -8.34 -27.16
CA LEU A 472 6.35 -8.36 -26.05
C LEU A 472 5.70 -9.73 -25.88
N VAL A 473 5.51 -10.16 -24.64
CA VAL A 473 4.61 -11.27 -24.29
C VAL A 473 3.41 -10.72 -23.53
N LEU A 474 2.22 -10.83 -24.12
CA LEU A 474 0.95 -10.33 -23.60
C LEU A 474 -0.07 -11.46 -23.39
N GLY A 475 -1.05 -11.24 -22.51
CA GLY A 475 -2.23 -12.09 -22.38
C GLY A 475 -2.37 -12.81 -21.04
N GLY A 476 -3.49 -13.52 -20.89
CA GLY A 476 -4.02 -14.06 -19.63
C GLY A 476 -5.53 -13.78 -19.50
N ASP A 477 -6.02 -13.62 -18.28
CA ASP A 477 -7.38 -13.17 -17.98
C ASP A 477 -7.44 -11.64 -17.79
N GLY A 478 -7.94 -10.94 -18.80
CA GLY A 478 -8.06 -9.49 -18.89
C GLY A 478 -9.23 -8.90 -18.11
N LYS A 479 -10.15 -9.73 -17.58
CA LYS A 479 -11.26 -9.32 -16.71
C LYS A 479 -12.17 -8.23 -17.33
N GLY A 480 -12.32 -8.26 -18.66
CA GLY A 480 -13.16 -7.30 -19.39
C GLY A 480 -12.59 -5.87 -19.41
N GLN A 481 -11.28 -5.69 -19.24
CA GLN A 481 -10.59 -4.42 -19.48
C GLN A 481 -10.66 -4.03 -20.96
N ASP A 482 -10.69 -2.72 -21.23
CA ASP A 482 -10.48 -2.22 -22.60
C ASP A 482 -8.99 -2.24 -22.95
N PHE A 483 -8.61 -3.10 -23.89
CA PHE A 483 -7.22 -3.21 -24.34
C PHE A 483 -6.80 -2.11 -25.32
N SER A 484 -7.74 -1.29 -25.85
CA SER A 484 -7.48 -0.25 -26.85
C SER A 484 -6.26 0.65 -26.56
N PRO A 485 -6.01 1.08 -25.30
CA PRO A 485 -4.85 1.90 -24.96
C PRO A 485 -3.47 1.26 -25.24
N LEU A 486 -3.40 -0.07 -25.39
CA LEU A 486 -2.15 -0.77 -25.71
C LEU A 486 -1.70 -0.54 -27.16
N ARG A 487 -2.64 -0.28 -28.09
CA ARG A 487 -2.36 -0.33 -29.53
C ARG A 487 -1.28 0.68 -29.95
N GLU A 488 -1.40 1.94 -29.54
CA GLU A 488 -0.45 2.98 -29.95
C GLU A 488 0.97 2.75 -29.39
N PRO A 489 1.16 2.50 -28.08
CA PRO A 489 2.47 2.14 -27.53
C PRO A 489 3.09 0.91 -28.19
N ILE A 490 2.30 -0.15 -28.43
CA ILE A 490 2.78 -1.38 -29.08
C ILE A 490 3.27 -1.08 -30.50
N LEU A 491 2.46 -0.40 -31.32
CA LEU A 491 2.83 -0.11 -32.72
C LEU A 491 4.07 0.79 -32.82
N ARG A 492 4.29 1.65 -31.82
CA ARG A 492 5.44 2.56 -31.78
C ARG A 492 6.74 1.84 -31.36
N HIS A 493 6.69 0.98 -30.35
CA HIS A 493 7.89 0.46 -29.68
C HIS A 493 8.14 -1.05 -29.90
N ALA A 494 7.14 -1.84 -30.26
CA ALA A 494 7.30 -3.28 -30.41
C ALA A 494 7.85 -3.69 -31.78
N ARG A 495 8.59 -4.80 -31.80
CA ARG A 495 8.98 -5.57 -32.99
C ARG A 495 8.06 -6.76 -33.21
N SER A 496 7.69 -7.44 -32.13
CA SER A 496 6.79 -8.58 -32.15
C SER A 496 5.95 -8.64 -30.90
N VAL A 497 4.83 -9.35 -30.98
CA VAL A 497 3.93 -9.62 -29.85
C VAL A 497 3.56 -11.10 -29.85
N ALA A 498 3.92 -11.79 -28.78
CA ALA A 498 3.46 -13.14 -28.46
C ALA A 498 2.26 -13.05 -27.52
N LEU A 499 1.17 -13.73 -27.88
CA LEU A 499 -0.10 -13.72 -27.15
C LEU A 499 -0.33 -15.09 -26.50
N ILE A 500 -0.69 -15.09 -25.22
CA ILE A 500 -1.02 -16.28 -24.43
C ILE A 500 -2.34 -16.12 -23.69
N GLY A 501 -2.92 -17.24 -23.24
CA GLY A 501 -4.04 -17.23 -22.30
C GLY A 501 -5.41 -16.89 -22.90
N LYS A 502 -6.38 -16.72 -22.00
CA LYS A 502 -7.81 -16.62 -22.32
C LYS A 502 -8.16 -15.50 -23.30
N ASP A 503 -7.61 -14.30 -23.10
CA ASP A 503 -7.97 -13.10 -23.89
C ASP A 503 -6.99 -12.84 -25.06
N ALA A 504 -6.20 -13.85 -25.46
CA ALA A 504 -5.28 -13.76 -26.59
C ALA A 504 -5.99 -13.40 -27.92
N GLU A 505 -7.23 -13.85 -28.12
CA GLU A 505 -7.99 -13.56 -29.35
C GLU A 505 -8.34 -12.08 -29.47
N GLU A 506 -8.76 -11.47 -28.36
CA GLU A 506 -9.14 -10.06 -28.31
C GLU A 506 -7.92 -9.16 -28.54
N LEU A 507 -6.80 -9.47 -27.89
CA LEU A 507 -5.52 -8.80 -28.13
C LEU A 507 -5.04 -8.97 -29.59
N ALA A 508 -5.23 -10.14 -30.19
CA ALA A 508 -4.89 -10.36 -31.59
C ALA A 508 -5.73 -9.47 -32.50
N ALA A 509 -7.05 -9.40 -32.27
CA ALA A 509 -7.96 -8.54 -33.00
C ALA A 509 -7.57 -7.06 -32.87
N LEU A 510 -7.20 -6.62 -31.66
CA LEU A 510 -6.73 -5.25 -31.41
C LEU A 510 -5.51 -4.88 -32.26
N LEU A 511 -4.61 -5.84 -32.53
CA LEU A 511 -3.37 -5.60 -33.27
C LEU A 511 -3.47 -5.85 -34.77
N GLN A 512 -4.65 -6.25 -35.28
CA GLN A 512 -4.86 -6.44 -36.71
C GLN A 512 -4.59 -5.16 -37.52
N GLY A 513 -4.07 -5.34 -38.73
CA GLY A 513 -3.77 -4.27 -39.68
C GLY A 513 -2.47 -3.49 -39.42
N GLY A 514 -1.69 -3.85 -38.40
CA GLY A 514 -0.34 -3.32 -38.18
C GLY A 514 0.73 -4.09 -38.98
N SER A 515 1.90 -3.49 -39.18
CA SER A 515 3.09 -4.15 -39.78
C SER A 515 3.86 -5.03 -38.77
N LEU A 516 3.24 -5.39 -37.65
CA LEU A 516 3.85 -6.05 -36.50
C LEU A 516 3.71 -7.57 -36.62
N SER A 517 4.75 -8.31 -36.25
CA SER A 517 4.68 -9.77 -36.15
C SER A 517 3.91 -10.17 -34.89
N VAL A 518 2.78 -10.85 -35.03
CA VAL A 518 1.94 -11.29 -33.91
C VAL A 518 1.75 -12.81 -33.95
N GLY A 519 2.08 -13.50 -32.86
CA GLY A 519 1.92 -14.94 -32.71
C GLY A 519 1.04 -15.29 -31.51
N ARG A 520 0.32 -16.42 -31.57
CA ARG A 520 -0.45 -16.99 -30.45
C ARG A 520 0.18 -18.30 -30.02
N PHE A 521 0.33 -18.51 -28.71
CA PHE A 521 1.03 -19.66 -28.15
C PHE A 521 0.22 -20.30 -27.02
N ALA A 522 0.36 -21.61 -26.86
CA ALA A 522 -0.35 -22.37 -25.84
C ALA A 522 0.34 -22.25 -24.46
N SER A 523 1.65 -21.93 -24.45
CA SER A 523 2.45 -21.82 -23.23
C SER A 523 3.34 -20.57 -23.25
N LEU A 524 3.79 -20.16 -22.07
CA LEU A 524 4.69 -19.02 -21.91
C LEU A 524 6.11 -19.35 -22.40
N GLU A 525 6.50 -20.61 -22.27
CA GLU A 525 7.78 -21.15 -22.74
C GLU A 525 7.90 -21.03 -24.27
N GLU A 526 6.84 -21.43 -25.00
CA GLU A 526 6.76 -21.28 -26.45
C GLU A 526 6.77 -19.80 -26.87
N ALA A 527 6.00 -18.97 -26.16
CA ALA A 527 5.94 -17.53 -26.40
C ALA A 527 7.30 -16.85 -26.19
N THR A 528 8.00 -17.15 -25.10
CA THR A 528 9.34 -16.59 -24.79
C THR A 528 10.35 -17.02 -25.83
N ARG A 529 10.37 -18.30 -26.20
CA ARG A 529 11.28 -18.84 -27.23
C ARG A 529 11.03 -18.19 -28.59
N TRP A 530 9.77 -18.00 -28.97
CA TRP A 530 9.42 -17.32 -30.20
C TRP A 530 9.79 -15.83 -30.17
N SER A 531 9.50 -15.12 -29.07
CA SER A 531 9.86 -13.71 -28.89
C SER A 531 11.35 -13.47 -29.01
N TYR A 532 12.18 -14.33 -28.39
CA TYR A 532 13.63 -14.28 -28.56
C TYR A 532 14.07 -14.52 -30.00
N ALA A 533 13.45 -15.47 -30.72
CA ALA A 533 13.74 -15.72 -32.13
C ALA A 533 13.39 -14.54 -33.07
N GLN A 534 12.48 -13.65 -32.64
CA GLN A 534 12.18 -12.41 -33.37
C GLN A 534 13.12 -11.25 -33.03
N ALA A 535 13.84 -11.33 -31.91
CA ALA A 535 14.66 -10.26 -31.38
C ALA A 535 15.97 -10.06 -32.16
N GLN A 536 16.48 -8.84 -32.15
CA GLN A 536 17.80 -8.47 -32.69
C GLN A 536 18.69 -7.96 -31.55
N GLY A 537 20.01 -7.97 -31.74
CA GLY A 537 20.94 -7.43 -30.74
C GLY A 537 20.60 -5.97 -30.38
N GLY A 538 20.45 -5.70 -29.08
CA GLY A 538 19.98 -4.44 -28.52
C GLY A 538 18.49 -4.41 -28.13
N ASP A 539 17.69 -5.35 -28.63
CA ASP A 539 16.26 -5.46 -28.30
C ASP A 539 16.03 -6.04 -26.89
N THR A 540 14.77 -5.99 -26.46
CA THR A 540 14.34 -6.54 -25.17
C THR A 540 13.15 -7.48 -25.35
N VAL A 541 13.24 -8.70 -24.81
CA VAL A 541 12.09 -9.60 -24.60
C VAL A 541 11.44 -9.20 -23.28
N LEU A 542 10.22 -8.67 -23.36
CA LEU A 542 9.49 -8.13 -22.21
C LEU A 542 8.24 -8.96 -21.93
N LEU A 543 8.17 -9.56 -20.74
CA LEU A 543 6.92 -10.13 -20.22
C LEU A 543 6.15 -9.04 -19.46
N SER A 544 5.11 -8.48 -20.08
CA SER A 544 4.23 -7.48 -19.47
C SER A 544 2.78 -7.77 -19.87
N PRO A 545 2.09 -8.69 -19.18
CA PRO A 545 0.95 -9.42 -19.73
C PRO A 545 -0.34 -8.61 -19.95
N ALA A 546 -0.48 -7.43 -19.33
CA ALA A 546 -1.71 -6.64 -19.24
C ALA A 546 -2.92 -7.37 -18.60
N CYS A 547 -2.74 -8.62 -18.19
CA CYS A 547 -3.78 -9.53 -17.74
C CYS A 547 -3.38 -10.24 -16.44
N ALA A 548 -4.38 -10.66 -15.67
CA ALA A 548 -4.19 -11.54 -14.53
C ALA A 548 -3.67 -12.91 -15.00
N SER A 549 -2.98 -13.62 -14.10
CA SER A 549 -2.31 -14.89 -14.42
C SER A 549 -3.17 -16.14 -14.17
N LEU A 550 -4.36 -15.98 -13.58
CA LEU A 550 -5.09 -17.06 -12.91
C LEU A 550 -5.70 -18.09 -13.87
N ASP A 551 -5.77 -17.78 -15.17
CA ASP A 551 -6.21 -18.70 -16.21
C ASP A 551 -5.17 -19.79 -16.52
N MET A 552 -3.88 -19.47 -16.40
CA MET A 552 -2.78 -20.38 -16.75
C MET A 552 -1.83 -20.71 -15.57
N PHE A 553 -1.81 -19.88 -14.52
CA PHE A 553 -0.81 -19.93 -13.44
C PHE A 553 -1.45 -19.79 -12.05
N ARG A 554 -0.76 -20.29 -11.02
CA ARG A 554 -1.20 -20.16 -9.62
C ARG A 554 -1.30 -18.70 -9.16
N ASN A 555 -0.36 -17.86 -9.59
CA ASN A 555 -0.25 -16.44 -9.30
C ASN A 555 0.78 -15.81 -10.26
N TYR A 556 1.00 -14.49 -10.16
CA TYR A 556 1.96 -13.80 -11.02
C TYR A 556 3.41 -14.23 -10.77
N ALA A 557 3.75 -14.67 -9.55
CA ALA A 557 5.10 -15.14 -9.22
C ALA A 557 5.41 -16.47 -9.94
N HIS A 558 4.45 -17.40 -9.98
CA HIS A 558 4.58 -18.62 -10.78
C HIS A 558 4.75 -18.32 -12.27
N ARG A 559 4.09 -17.27 -12.79
CA ARG A 559 4.27 -16.83 -14.18
C ARG A 559 5.70 -16.29 -14.43
N ALA A 560 6.22 -15.50 -13.49
CA ALA A 560 7.61 -15.02 -13.52
C ALA A 560 8.62 -16.17 -13.46
N GLU A 561 8.43 -17.14 -12.55
CA GLU A 561 9.26 -18.34 -12.44
C GLU A 561 9.37 -19.08 -13.78
N VAL A 562 8.23 -19.29 -14.46
CA VAL A 562 8.19 -19.95 -15.78
C VAL A 562 8.91 -19.12 -16.85
N PHE A 563 8.75 -17.80 -16.85
CA PHE A 563 9.47 -16.92 -17.78
C PHE A 563 10.98 -16.96 -17.59
N VAL A 564 11.44 -16.85 -16.34
CA VAL A 564 12.86 -16.91 -15.98
C VAL A 564 13.44 -18.28 -16.34
N ALA A 565 12.73 -19.36 -16.04
CA ALA A 565 13.15 -20.71 -16.41
C ALA A 565 13.27 -20.86 -17.94
N ALA A 566 12.30 -20.38 -18.72
CA ALA A 566 12.34 -20.42 -20.17
C ALA A 566 13.51 -19.60 -20.75
N ALA A 567 13.83 -18.45 -20.15
CA ALA A 567 15.00 -17.65 -20.54
C ALA A 567 16.32 -18.38 -20.23
N GLN A 568 16.42 -19.04 -19.07
CA GLN A 568 17.59 -19.83 -18.67
C GLN A 568 17.78 -21.07 -19.55
N GLU A 569 16.71 -21.73 -19.97
CA GLU A 569 16.78 -22.85 -20.93
C GLU A 569 17.37 -22.41 -22.27
N LEU A 570 17.01 -21.22 -22.78
CA LEU A 570 17.59 -20.67 -24.00
C LEU A 570 19.10 -20.46 -23.89
N VAL A 571 19.59 -20.03 -22.71
CA VAL A 571 21.04 -19.90 -22.43
C VAL A 571 21.71 -21.26 -22.48
N ALA A 572 21.12 -22.27 -21.85
CA ALA A 572 21.66 -23.63 -21.81
C ALA A 572 21.73 -24.26 -23.22
N GLU A 573 20.71 -24.06 -24.05
CA GLU A 573 20.66 -24.55 -25.44
C GLU A 573 21.72 -23.88 -26.34
N ARG A 574 22.05 -22.61 -26.09
CA ARG A 574 23.04 -21.83 -26.87
C ARG A 574 24.49 -22.06 -26.44
N GLY A 575 24.74 -22.78 -25.35
CA GLY A 575 26.07 -23.07 -24.84
C GLY A 575 26.84 -21.84 -24.34
N GLY A 576 26.15 -20.75 -24.00
CA GLY A 576 26.73 -19.46 -23.64
C GLY A 576 26.81 -19.20 -22.12
N LEU A 577 27.69 -18.28 -21.74
CA LEU A 577 27.66 -17.60 -20.43
C LEU A 577 26.67 -16.44 -20.53
N ALA A 578 25.56 -16.49 -19.78
CA ALA A 578 24.73 -15.32 -19.53
C ALA A 578 25.51 -14.34 -18.65
N LEU A 579 25.47 -13.05 -19.00
CA LEU A 579 25.92 -11.97 -18.12
C LEU A 579 24.76 -11.50 -17.27
#